data_AF-A0A7C5SCC7-F1
#
_entry.id   AF-A0A7C5SCC7-F1
#
_cell.length_a   1.000
_cell.length_b   1.000
_cell.length_c   1.000
_cell.angle_alpha   90.00
_cell.angle_beta   90.00
_cell.angle_gamma   90.00
#
_symmetry.space_group_name_H-M   'P 1'
#
loop_
_entity.id
_entity.type
_entity.pdbx_description
1 polymer ?
#
loop_
_entity_poly.entity_id
_entity_poly.type
_entity_poly.pdbx_seq_one_letter_code
_entity_poly.pdbx_strand_id
1 'polypeptide(L)'
;MTAKDNKGKVYKEVKSYYPIGIDLDGYMRYGAWQIKEMIDLTLQPKTIQNEQVVFEFDKDVKSADVTVNVYYYISGKKGDRIYTASKQLSFE
;
A
#
# COMPACT_ATOMS: atom_id res chain seq x y z
N MET A 1 -2.53 -3.04 -2.13
CA MET A 1 -3.33 -3.45 -3.30
C MET A 1 -3.18 -4.95 -3.50
N THR A 2 -4.23 -5.62 -3.93
CA THR A 2 -4.24 -7.05 -4.21
C THR A 2 -4.86 -7.27 -5.58
N ALA A 3 -4.28 -8.13 -6.41
CA ALA A 3 -4.88 -8.57 -7.66
C ALA A 3 -5.03 -10.08 -7.64
N LYS A 4 -6.20 -10.58 -8.03
CA LYS A 4 -6.47 -12.01 -8.16
C LYS A 4 -6.76 -12.32 -9.62
N ASP A 5 -5.98 -13.19 -10.23
CA ASP A 5 -6.22 -13.61 -11.60
C ASP A 5 -7.38 -14.62 -11.70
N ASN A 6 -7.83 -14.87 -12.93
CA ASN A 6 -8.86 -15.87 -13.24
C ASN A 6 -8.45 -17.33 -12.92
N LYS A 7 -7.16 -17.58 -12.65
CA LYS A 7 -6.62 -18.88 -12.25
C LYS A 7 -6.54 -19.05 -10.73
N GLY A 8 -6.80 -17.99 -9.98
CA GLY A 8 -6.79 -17.97 -8.52
C GLY A 8 -5.45 -17.56 -7.88
N LYS A 9 -4.43 -17.19 -8.66
CA LYS A 9 -3.17 -16.65 -8.15
C LYS A 9 -3.42 -15.25 -7.59
N VAL A 10 -2.80 -14.96 -6.45
CA VAL A 10 -2.97 -13.68 -5.74
C VAL A 10 -1.64 -12.94 -5.72
N TYR A 11 -1.68 -11.71 -6.21
CA TYR A 11 -0.59 -10.75 -6.18
C TYR A 11 -0.90 -9.70 -5.13
N LYS A 12 0.10 -9.29 -4.35
CA LYS A 12 -0.10 -8.34 -3.24
C LYS A 12 1.07 -7.38 -3.16
N GLU A 13 0.74 -6.10 -3.18
CA GLU A 13 1.68 -5.00 -2.93
C GLU A 13 1.18 -4.19 -1.73
N VAL A 14 2.07 -3.87 -0.80
CA VAL A 14 1.73 -3.08 0.40
C VAL A 14 2.61 -1.85 0.46
N LYS A 15 1.98 -0.68 0.54
CA LYS A 15 2.65 0.58 0.80
C LYS A 15 2.17 1.14 2.14
N SER A 16 3.10 1.70 2.90
CA SER A 16 2.85 2.22 4.24
C SER A 16 3.34 3.66 4.31
N TYR A 17 2.57 4.49 5.00
CA TYR A 17 2.86 5.90 5.22
C TYR A 17 2.86 6.14 6.72
N TYR A 18 3.96 6.61 7.27
CA TYR A 18 4.14 6.88 8.70
C TYR A 18 5.20 7.98 8.89
N PRO A 19 5.11 8.75 9.99
CA PRO A 19 6.07 9.82 10.27
C PRO A 19 7.50 9.30 10.38
N ILE A 20 8.47 10.11 9.94
CA ILE A 20 9.88 9.76 10.09
C ILE A 20 10.23 9.63 11.57
N GLY A 21 11.01 8.58 11.89
CA GLY A 21 11.59 8.40 13.20
C GLY A 21 10.75 7.54 14.15
N ILE A 22 9.48 7.27 13.85
CA ILE A 22 8.61 6.40 14.64
C ILE A 22 7.90 5.42 13.71
N ASP A 23 7.87 4.14 14.06
CA ASP A 23 7.12 3.16 13.30
C ASP A 23 5.69 2.96 13.78
N LEU A 24 4.96 2.06 13.11
CA LEU A 24 3.56 1.78 13.43
C LEU A 24 3.38 1.32 14.89
N ASP A 25 4.40 0.69 15.48
CA ASP A 25 4.38 0.22 16.87
C ASP A 25 4.90 1.26 17.87
N GLY A 26 5.28 2.45 17.40
CA GLY A 26 5.76 3.54 18.25
C GLY A 26 7.26 3.48 18.55
N TYR A 27 8.02 2.58 17.93
CA TYR A 27 9.45 2.47 18.17
C TYR A 27 10.26 3.47 17.35
N MET A 28 11.29 4.03 17.99
CA MET A 28 12.25 4.88 17.30
C MET A 28 13.09 4.07 16.33
N ARG A 29 12.97 4.34 15.02
CA ARG A 29 13.72 3.61 13.99
C ARG A 29 15.09 4.18 13.68
N TYR A 30 15.33 5.44 14.01
CA TYR A 30 16.52 6.17 13.57
C TYR A 30 17.07 7.07 14.68
N GLY A 31 18.39 7.17 14.78
CA GLY A 31 19.04 8.17 15.63
C GLY A 31 18.83 9.58 15.07
N ALA A 32 18.85 10.59 15.93
CA ALA A 32 18.55 11.99 15.57
C ALA A 32 19.34 12.51 14.35
N TRP A 33 20.59 12.06 14.16
CA TRP A 33 21.43 12.44 13.01
C TRP A 33 21.01 11.79 11.69
N GLN A 34 20.47 10.58 11.73
CA GLN A 34 20.02 9.85 10.54
C GLN A 34 18.74 10.46 9.97
N ILE A 35 17.90 11.05 10.82
CA ILE A 35 16.61 11.68 10.44
C ILE A 35 16.82 12.89 9.52
N LYS A 36 17.94 13.62 9.66
CA LYS A 36 18.20 14.85 8.89
C LYS A 36 18.27 14.63 7.37
N GLU A 37 18.67 13.44 6.94
CA GLU A 37 18.81 13.08 5.52
C GLU A 37 17.63 12.27 4.98
N MET A 38 16.63 11.98 5.80
CA MET A 38 15.49 11.16 5.38
C MET A 38 14.47 11.98 4.60
N ILE A 39 14.03 11.39 3.49
CA ILE A 39 12.89 11.89 2.71
C ILE A 39 11.62 11.60 3.51
N ASP A 40 10.75 12.60 3.64
CA ASP A 40 9.44 12.44 4.25
C ASP A 40 8.57 11.52 3.40
N LEU A 41 8.25 10.35 3.97
CA LEU A 41 7.41 9.34 3.35
C LEU A 41 5.94 9.47 3.77
N THR A 42 5.56 10.54 4.48
CA THR A 42 4.17 10.77 4.88
C THR A 42 3.32 11.29 3.73
N LEU A 43 2.01 11.02 3.82
CA LEU A 43 1.02 11.66 2.96
C LEU A 43 0.89 13.13 3.37
N GLN A 44 1.20 14.04 2.46
CA GLN A 44 1.10 15.47 2.72
C GLN A 44 -0.37 15.90 2.87
N PRO A 45 -0.69 16.78 3.85
CA PRO A 45 -2.07 17.20 4.08
C PRO A 45 -2.68 17.88 2.85
N LYS A 46 -3.90 17.49 2.50
CA LYS A 46 -4.68 18.06 1.38
C LYS A 46 -4.00 17.90 0.00
N THR A 47 -2.97 17.06 -0.11
CA THR A 47 -2.32 16.73 -1.37
C THR A 47 -2.87 15.41 -1.90
N ILE A 48 -3.25 15.38 -3.18
CA ILE A 48 -3.61 14.13 -3.86
C ILE A 48 -2.32 13.46 -4.31
N GLN A 49 -2.10 12.23 -3.88
CA GLN A 49 -0.97 11.42 -4.30
C GLN A 49 -1.45 10.33 -5.26
N ASN A 50 -0.83 10.29 -6.44
CA ASN A 50 -1.07 9.26 -7.44
C ASN A 50 -0.02 8.17 -7.29
N GLU A 51 -0.47 6.92 -7.23
CA GLU A 51 0.41 5.76 -7.04
C GLU A 51 0.23 4.81 -8.21
N GLN A 52 1.34 4.35 -8.76
CA GLN A 52 1.36 3.33 -9.80
C GLN A 52 1.83 2.02 -9.18
N VAL A 53 1.01 0.98 -9.32
CA VAL A 53 1.35 -0.38 -8.90
C VAL A 53 1.30 -1.25 -10.15
N VAL A 54 2.34 -2.04 -10.35
CA VAL A 54 2.47 -2.94 -11.50
C VAL A 54 2.43 -4.37 -11.00
N PHE A 55 1.57 -5.19 -11.61
CA PHE A 55 1.54 -6.63 -11.41
C PHE A 55 1.84 -7.32 -12.74
N GLU A 56 2.74 -8.29 -12.71
CA GLU A 56 3.07 -9.12 -13.87
C GLU A 56 2.22 -10.39 -13.85
N PHE A 57 1.32 -10.49 -14.84
CA PHE A 57 0.47 -11.65 -15.03
C PHE A 57 1.08 -12.61 -16.05
N ASP A 58 0.77 -13.90 -15.90
CA ASP A 58 1.16 -14.92 -16.88
C ASP A 58 0.38 -14.68 -18.20
N LYS A 59 0.98 -15.05 -19.34
CA LYS A 59 0.46 -14.72 -20.69
C LYS A 59 -0.95 -15.23 -21.01
N ASP A 60 -1.44 -16.20 -20.25
CA ASP A 60 -2.73 -16.85 -20.45
C ASP A 60 -3.80 -16.41 -19.42
N VAL A 61 -3.48 -15.40 -18.61
CA VAL A 61 -4.46 -14.71 -17.76
C VAL A 61 -5.35 -13.82 -18.61
N LYS A 62 -6.67 -14.03 -18.51
CA LYS A 62 -7.68 -13.28 -19.29
C LYS A 62 -8.36 -12.17 -18.50
N SER A 63 -8.33 -12.27 -17.17
CA SER A 63 -8.90 -11.26 -16.30
C SER A 63 -8.26 -11.28 -14.92
N ALA A 64 -8.32 -10.14 -14.24
CA ALA A 64 -7.89 -9.99 -12.86
C ALA A 64 -8.84 -9.07 -12.08
N ASP A 65 -9.21 -9.51 -10.88
CA ASP A 65 -9.94 -8.71 -9.91
C ASP A 65 -8.94 -7.95 -9.03
N VAL A 66 -8.89 -6.63 -9.21
CA VAL A 66 -8.01 -5.75 -8.46
C VAL A 66 -8.79 -5.14 -7.29
N THR A 67 -8.28 -5.31 -6.08
CA THR A 67 -8.82 -4.73 -4.86
C THR A 67 -7.79 -3.84 -4.17
N VAL A 68 -8.19 -2.62 -3.86
CA VAL A 68 -7.43 -1.66 -3.06
C VAL A 68 -8.12 -1.53 -1.72
N ASN A 69 -7.38 -1.80 -0.65
CA ASN A 69 -7.82 -1.56 0.71
C ASN A 69 -6.91 -0.51 1.33
N VAL A 70 -7.50 0.51 1.96
CA VAL A 70 -6.78 1.51 2.75
C VAL A 70 -7.08 1.26 4.22
N TYR A 71 -6.02 1.20 5.02
CA TYR A 71 -6.09 0.96 6.45
C TYR A 71 -5.50 2.15 7.18
N TYR A 72 -6.17 2.56 8.26
CA TYR A 72 -5.69 3.56 9.19
C TYR A 72 -5.35 2.89 10.52
N TYR A 73 -4.22 3.26 11.10
CA TYR A 73 -3.73 2.69 12.36
C TYR A 73 -3.58 3.83 13.35
N ILE A 74 -4.40 3.81 14.41
CA ILE A 74 -4.22 4.70 15.57
C ILE A 74 -3.03 4.21 16.42
N SER A 75 -2.81 2.90 16.44
CA SER A 75 -1.63 2.24 17.04
C SER A 75 -1.32 0.95 16.26
N GLY A 76 -0.08 0.47 16.32
CA GLY A 76 0.39 -0.69 15.54
C GLY A 76 -0.34 -2.01 15.78
N LYS A 77 -1.17 -2.09 16.82
CA LYS A 77 -1.89 -3.31 17.20
C LYS A 77 -3.06 -3.66 16.27
N LYS A 78 -3.75 -2.66 15.70
CA LYS A 78 -4.92 -2.91 14.84
C LYS A 78 -5.12 -1.79 13.83
N GLY A 79 -5.24 -2.17 12.56
CA GLY A 79 -5.62 -1.27 11.48
C GLY A 79 -7.10 -1.36 11.18
N ASP A 80 -7.77 -0.22 11.19
CA ASP A 80 -9.15 -0.12 10.74
C ASP A 80 -9.18 0.11 9.23
N ARG A 81 -9.94 -0.70 8.51
CA ARG A 81 -10.12 -0.52 7.07
C ARG A 81 -11.06 0.66 6.84
N ILE A 82 -10.50 1.75 6.33
CA ILE A 82 -11.24 3.00 6.12
C ILE A 82 -11.77 3.15 4.68
N TYR A 83 -11.20 2.40 3.73
CA TYR A 83 -11.66 2.44 2.35
C TYR A 83 -11.40 1.11 1.63
N THR A 84 -12.29 0.75 0.72
CA THR A 84 -12.12 -0.37 -0.19
C THR A 84 -12.63 0.01 -1.57
N ALA A 85 -11.88 -0.34 -2.61
CA ALA A 85 -12.31 -0.23 -4.00
C ALA A 85 -11.92 -1.51 -4.74
N SER A 86 -12.81 -2.04 -5.55
CA SER A 86 -12.57 -3.23 -6.36
C SER A 86 -12.94 -2.97 -7.81
N LYS A 87 -12.15 -3.49 -8.73
CA LYS A 87 -12.40 -3.40 -10.17
C LYS A 87 -11.90 -4.67 -10.85
N GLN A 88 -12.75 -5.25 -11.68
CA GLN A 88 -12.36 -6.32 -12.57
C GLN A 88 -11.74 -5.72 -13.83
N LEU A 89 -10.59 -6.26 -14.23
CA LEU A 89 -9.89 -5.95 -15.45
C LEU A 89 -9.94 -7.19 -16.36
N SER A 90 -10.22 -6.97 -17.64
CA SER A 90 -10.13 -8.00 -18.68
C SER A 90 -8.96 -7.64 -19.58
N PHE A 91 -8.17 -8.64 -19.96
CA PHE A 91 -7.03 -8.51 -20.87
C PHE A 91 -7.43 -9.18 -22.19
N GLU A 92 -7.24 -8.47 -23.31
CA GLU A 92 -7.49 -8.99 -24.67
C GLU A 92 -6.35 -9.89 -25.15
#